data_AF-A0A2T4CLM3-F1
#
_entry.id   AF-A0A2T4CLM3-F1
#
_cell.length_a   1.000
_cell.length_b   1.000
_cell.length_c   1.000
_cell.angle_alpha   90.00
_cell.angle_beta   90.00
_cell.angle_gamma   90.00
#
_symmetry.space_group_name_H-M   'P 1'
#
loop_
_entity.id
_entity.type
_entity.pdbx_description
1 polymer ?
#
loop_
_entity_poly.entity_id
_entity_poly.type
_entity_poly.pdbx_seq_one_letter_code
_entity_poly.pdbx_strand_id
1 'polypeptide(L)'
;NQEKIAGLLRFASTHQDSSEAIVSLDDYLARMSDKQEKIYYIVADSYEAARDNPALEIFRKKDIEVLLLSERIDEWLMSHLSEYKEKSFQAVTRGDLDLGELEDSADKEQQEAAEKAFAEHTERFAKALGDKVKSVRVTNRLTASPACIVTDSNDMSTQMAKLMEAAGQKVPETKYIFEINPEHTLVQRVVG
;
A
#
# COMPACT_ATOMS: atom_id res chain seq x y z
N ASN A 1 8.73 -4.62 -26.89
CA ASN A 1 8.09 -3.29 -26.92
C ASN A 1 7.46 -2.86 -25.59
N GLN A 2 7.40 -3.72 -24.56
CA GLN A 2 6.77 -3.39 -23.28
C GLN A 2 7.27 -2.08 -22.66
N GLU A 3 8.58 -1.89 -22.55
CA GLU A 3 9.17 -0.65 -22.00
C GLU A 3 8.80 0.60 -22.83
N LYS A 4 8.84 0.48 -24.17
CA LYS A 4 8.42 1.57 -25.07
C LYS A 4 6.95 1.94 -24.88
N ILE A 5 6.09 0.95 -24.66
CA ILE A 5 4.67 1.16 -24.36
C ILE A 5 4.51 1.76 -22.97
N ALA A 6 5.27 1.30 -21.98
CA ALA A 6 5.25 1.83 -20.61
C ALA A 6 5.60 3.32 -20.57
N GLY A 7 6.56 3.78 -21.37
CA GLY A 7 6.88 5.22 -21.50
C GLY A 7 5.75 6.09 -22.07
N LEU A 8 4.76 5.49 -22.74
CA LEU A 8 3.57 6.18 -23.24
C LEU A 8 2.43 6.23 -22.22
N LEU A 9 2.50 5.44 -21.15
CA LEU A 9 1.47 5.42 -20.11
C LEU A 9 1.41 6.74 -19.36
N ARG A 10 0.22 7.09 -18.89
CA ARG A 10 -0.04 8.28 -18.09
C ARG A 10 -0.91 7.91 -16.89
N PHE A 11 -0.61 8.52 -15.75
CA PHE A 11 -1.22 8.21 -14.47
C PHE A 11 -1.61 9.48 -13.73
N ALA A 12 -2.57 9.37 -12.81
CA ALA A 12 -2.69 10.33 -11.73
C ALA A 12 -1.67 9.97 -10.64
N SER A 13 -1.27 10.93 -9.80
CA SER A 13 -0.36 10.66 -8.69
C SER A 13 -0.60 11.60 -7.52
N THR A 14 -0.04 11.28 -6.35
CA THR A 14 -0.12 12.13 -5.16
C THR A 14 0.60 13.48 -5.30
N HIS A 15 1.43 13.68 -6.33
CA HIS A 15 2.11 14.95 -6.60
C HIS A 15 1.14 16.03 -7.10
N GLN A 16 -0.04 15.64 -7.60
CA GLN A 16 -1.07 16.55 -8.07
C GLN A 16 -2.42 16.25 -7.41
N ASP A 17 -3.11 17.30 -6.97
CA ASP A 17 -4.49 17.17 -6.47
C ASP A 17 -5.49 17.22 -7.64
N SER A 18 -5.36 16.26 -8.55
CA SER A 18 -6.22 16.11 -9.73
C SER A 18 -6.31 14.65 -10.17
N SER A 19 -7.50 14.25 -10.61
CA SER A 19 -7.78 12.94 -11.21
C SER A 19 -7.26 12.81 -12.64
N GLU A 20 -6.74 13.88 -13.24
CA GLU A 20 -6.23 13.85 -14.62
C GLU A 20 -4.96 12.99 -14.73
N ALA A 21 -5.01 11.95 -15.55
CA ALA A 21 -3.87 11.07 -15.79
C ALA A 21 -2.88 11.71 -16.78
N ILE A 22 -1.98 12.55 -16.26
CA ILE A 22 -0.99 13.29 -17.06
C ILE A 22 0.47 12.97 -16.69
N VAL A 23 0.70 12.26 -15.58
CA VAL A 23 2.05 11.93 -15.10
C VAL A 23 2.59 10.76 -15.92
N SER A 24 3.71 10.96 -16.61
CA SER A 24 4.45 9.86 -17.22
C SER A 24 5.36 9.17 -16.20
N LEU A 25 5.75 7.93 -16.49
CA LEU A 25 6.74 7.23 -15.65
C LEU A 25 8.08 7.97 -15.64
N ASP A 26 8.48 8.61 -16.74
CA ASP A 26 9.70 9.42 -16.79
C ASP A 26 9.62 10.65 -15.88
N ASP A 27 8.47 11.30 -15.82
CA ASP A 27 8.25 12.44 -14.92
C ASP A 27 8.29 12.00 -13.46
N TYR A 28 7.72 10.83 -13.14
CA TYR A 28 7.82 10.24 -11.81
C TYR A 28 9.29 9.95 -11.45
N LEU A 29 10.04 9.28 -12.33
CA LEU A 29 11.46 8.96 -12.10
C LEU A 29 12.29 10.23 -11.86
N ALA A 30 11.99 11.32 -12.58
CA ALA A 30 12.69 12.59 -12.42
C ALA A 30 12.46 13.27 -11.06
N ARG A 31 11.40 12.90 -10.34
CA ARG A 31 11.06 13.40 -8.98
C ARG A 31 11.37 12.41 -7.87
N MET A 32 11.80 11.19 -8.19
CA MET A 32 12.21 10.21 -7.19
C MET A 32 13.39 10.76 -6.38
N SER A 33 13.38 10.48 -5.08
CA SER A 33 14.56 10.72 -4.25
C SER A 33 15.68 9.74 -4.61
N ASP A 34 16.94 10.14 -4.38
CA ASP A 34 18.11 9.33 -4.72
C ASP A 34 18.12 7.94 -4.05
N LYS A 35 17.53 7.86 -2.85
CA LYS A 35 17.42 6.63 -2.05
C LYS A 35 16.24 5.74 -2.43
N GLN A 36 15.38 6.19 -3.34
CA GLN A 36 14.17 5.47 -3.71
C GLN A 36 14.47 4.42 -4.79
N GLU A 37 14.19 3.16 -4.47
CA GLU A 37 14.44 2.02 -5.36
C GLU A 37 13.19 1.55 -6.13
N LYS A 38 12.00 1.92 -5.65
CA LYS A 38 10.72 1.39 -6.13
C LYS A 38 9.79 2.51 -6.61
N ILE A 39 8.98 2.21 -7.63
CA ILE A 39 7.83 3.02 -8.04
C ILE A 39 6.63 2.57 -7.22
N TYR A 40 6.08 3.45 -6.39
CA TYR A 40 4.96 3.13 -5.53
C TYR A 40 3.63 3.41 -6.22
N TYR A 41 2.67 2.51 -6.05
CA TYR A 41 1.35 2.66 -6.64
C TYR A 41 0.24 2.13 -5.73
N ILE A 42 -0.99 2.57 -5.99
CA ILE A 42 -2.20 1.99 -5.41
C ILE A 42 -3.23 1.77 -6.51
N VAL A 43 -3.96 0.66 -6.42
CA VAL A 43 -5.14 0.40 -7.26
C VAL A 43 -6.38 0.43 -6.37
N ALA A 44 -7.37 1.25 -6.74
CA ALA A 44 -8.62 1.39 -6.00
C ALA A 44 -9.83 1.46 -6.95
N ASP A 45 -11.04 1.44 -6.38
CA ASP A 45 -12.28 1.44 -7.16
C ASP A 45 -12.61 2.82 -7.78
N SER A 46 -11.94 3.87 -7.32
CA SER A 46 -12.08 5.26 -7.78
C SER A 46 -10.84 6.08 -7.43
N TYR A 47 -10.67 7.23 -8.08
CA TYR A 47 -9.60 8.17 -7.77
C TYR A 47 -9.67 8.63 -6.30
N GLU A 48 -10.87 8.93 -5.80
CA GLU A 48 -11.09 9.35 -4.41
C GLU A 48 -10.70 8.23 -3.43
N ALA A 49 -11.08 6.98 -3.72
CA ALA A 49 -10.71 5.84 -2.89
C ALA A 49 -9.19 5.58 -2.89
N ALA A 50 -8.50 5.86 -4.00
CA ALA A 50 -7.04 5.80 -4.08
C ALA A 50 -6.43 6.94 -3.25
N ARG A 51 -6.82 8.19 -3.54
CA ARG A 51 -6.30 9.41 -2.90
C ARG A 51 -6.53 9.40 -1.39
N ASP A 52 -7.69 8.98 -0.91
CA ASP A 52 -8.03 9.08 0.52
C ASP A 52 -7.66 7.81 1.30
N ASN A 53 -6.90 6.89 0.69
CA ASN A 53 -6.52 5.63 1.31
C ASN A 53 -5.51 5.85 2.47
N PRO A 54 -5.74 5.26 3.66
CA PRO A 54 -4.81 5.32 4.79
C PRO A 54 -3.39 4.83 4.47
N ALA A 55 -3.25 3.90 3.53
CA ALA A 55 -1.94 3.36 3.15
C ALA A 55 -1.01 4.41 2.51
N LEU A 56 -1.53 5.58 2.11
CA LEU A 56 -0.74 6.68 1.56
C LEU A 56 -0.13 7.59 2.63
N GLU A 57 -0.52 7.47 3.89
CA GLU A 57 -0.17 8.43 4.95
C GLU A 57 1.35 8.55 5.16
N ILE A 58 2.06 7.43 5.32
CA ILE A 58 3.52 7.45 5.49
C ILE A 58 4.25 7.98 4.24
N PHE A 59 3.73 7.67 3.04
CA PHE A 59 4.31 8.14 1.78
C PHE A 59 4.19 9.66 1.68
N ARG A 60 3.04 10.22 2.04
CA ARG A 60 2.85 11.68 2.15
C ARG A 60 3.77 12.30 3.19
N LYS A 61 3.90 11.69 4.38
CA LYS A 61 4.76 12.18 5.45
C LYS A 61 6.24 12.24 5.02
N LYS A 62 6.68 11.29 4.20
CA LYS A 62 8.05 11.19 3.67
C LYS A 62 8.23 11.83 2.29
N ASP A 63 7.22 12.53 1.78
CA ASP A 63 7.23 13.17 0.46
C ASP A 63 7.57 12.21 -0.70
N ILE A 64 7.06 10.97 -0.62
CA ILE A 64 7.21 9.94 -1.64
C ILE A 64 5.96 9.94 -2.52
N GLU A 65 6.16 10.17 -3.82
CA GLU A 65 5.10 10.13 -4.81
C GLU A 65 4.53 8.70 -4.94
N VAL A 66 3.20 8.59 -5.07
CA VAL A 66 2.49 7.33 -5.31
C VAL A 66 1.58 7.51 -6.52
N LEU A 67 1.65 6.59 -7.48
CA LEU A 67 0.73 6.55 -8.62
C LEU A 67 -0.66 6.10 -8.15
N LEU A 68 -1.69 6.82 -8.58
CA LEU A 68 -3.09 6.57 -8.24
C LEU A 68 -3.79 5.96 -9.45
N LEU A 69 -4.09 4.65 -9.35
CA LEU A 69 -4.72 3.87 -10.40
C LEU A 69 -6.15 3.53 -9.98
N SER A 70 -7.11 3.75 -10.87
CA SER A 70 -8.53 3.59 -10.57
C SER A 70 -9.35 2.95 -11.69
N GLU A 71 -8.71 2.61 -12.81
CA GLU A 71 -9.37 1.94 -13.92
C GLU A 71 -9.37 0.42 -13.69
N ARG A 72 -10.42 -0.26 -14.14
CA ARG A 72 -10.54 -1.72 -13.97
C ARG A 72 -9.38 -2.49 -14.59
N ILE A 73 -8.80 -1.96 -15.68
CA ILE A 73 -7.69 -2.60 -16.39
C ILE A 73 -6.36 -2.46 -15.63
N ASP A 74 -6.26 -1.52 -14.68
CA ASP A 74 -5.00 -1.17 -14.02
C ASP A 74 -4.46 -2.32 -13.19
N GLU A 75 -5.30 -3.05 -12.47
CA GLU A 75 -4.86 -4.21 -11.72
C GLU A 75 -4.23 -5.29 -12.63
N TRP A 76 -4.82 -5.49 -13.81
CA TRP A 76 -4.29 -6.41 -14.81
C TRP A 76 -3.00 -5.87 -15.44
N LEU A 77 -2.92 -4.56 -15.69
CA LEU A 77 -1.69 -3.92 -16.15
C LEU A 77 -0.56 -4.15 -15.14
N MET A 78 -0.81 -3.88 -13.85
CA MET A 78 0.19 -3.97 -12.79
C MET A 78 0.60 -5.40 -12.47
N SER A 79 -0.21 -6.41 -12.81
CA SER A 79 0.22 -7.81 -12.75
C SER A 79 1.21 -8.20 -13.84
N HIS A 80 1.37 -7.39 -14.90
CA HIS A 80 2.28 -7.65 -16.03
C HIS A 80 3.42 -6.63 -16.13
N LEU A 81 3.23 -5.41 -15.63
CA LEU A 81 4.23 -4.35 -15.61
C LEU A 81 5.07 -4.46 -14.32
N SER A 82 6.12 -5.27 -14.37
CA SER A 82 6.98 -5.55 -13.21
C SER A 82 8.00 -4.45 -12.92
N GLU A 83 8.53 -3.80 -13.97
CA GLU A 83 9.59 -2.80 -13.87
C GLU A 83 9.53 -1.77 -15.00
N TYR A 84 10.15 -0.62 -14.76
CA TYR A 84 10.39 0.42 -15.75
C TYR A 84 11.74 1.09 -15.48
N LYS A 85 12.64 1.09 -16.48
CA LYS A 85 14.02 1.61 -16.35
C LYS A 85 14.72 1.15 -15.06
N GLU A 86 14.72 -0.16 -14.83
CA GLU A 86 15.35 -0.83 -13.67
C GLU A 86 14.70 -0.53 -12.30
N LYS A 87 13.60 0.23 -12.27
CA LYS A 87 12.82 0.46 -11.04
C LYS A 87 11.63 -0.49 -11.02
N SER A 88 11.50 -1.26 -9.93
CA SER A 88 10.39 -2.19 -9.73
C SER A 88 9.16 -1.48 -9.18
N PHE A 89 7.97 -2.02 -9.46
CA PHE A 89 6.71 -1.49 -8.93
C PHE A 89 6.33 -2.15 -7.60
N GLN A 90 5.85 -1.34 -6.64
CA GLN A 90 5.38 -1.81 -5.34
C GLN A 90 4.01 -1.23 -5.02
N ALA A 91 3.04 -2.11 -4.79
CA ALA A 91 1.73 -1.70 -4.31
C ALA A 91 1.83 -1.28 -2.83
N VAL A 92 1.31 -0.10 -2.50
CA VAL A 92 1.30 0.41 -1.10
C VAL A 92 0.33 -0.34 -0.19
N THR A 93 -0.51 -1.24 -0.73
CA THR A 93 -1.48 -2.05 0.02
C THR A 93 -1.13 -3.54 0.04
N ARG A 94 0.07 -3.91 -0.41
CA ARG A 94 0.54 -5.29 -0.47
C ARG A 94 1.86 -5.44 0.28
N GLY A 95 1.93 -6.47 1.12
CA GLY A 95 3.10 -6.82 1.89
C GLY A 95 3.38 -5.86 3.03
N ASP A 96 4.59 -6.01 3.55
CA ASP A 96 5.13 -5.21 4.63
C ASP A 96 5.47 -3.82 4.11
N LEU A 97 5.32 -2.81 4.95
CA LEU A 97 5.88 -1.51 4.63
C LEU A 97 7.40 -1.63 4.75
N ASP A 98 8.06 -1.64 3.61
CA ASP A 98 9.51 -1.58 3.51
C ASP A 98 9.87 -0.45 2.54
N LEU A 99 10.23 0.69 3.13
CA LEU A 99 10.74 1.84 2.37
C LEU A 99 12.27 1.80 2.21
N GLY A 100 12.94 0.73 2.62
CA GLY A 100 14.38 0.53 2.42
C GLY A 100 15.22 1.64 3.05
N GLU A 101 15.97 2.36 2.23
CA GLU A 101 16.81 3.50 2.64
C GLU A 101 16.03 4.81 2.89
N LEU A 102 14.74 4.84 2.57
CA LEU A 102 13.86 5.99 2.85
C LEU A 102 13.32 5.96 4.30
N GLU A 103 13.45 4.83 4.98
CA GLU A 103 13.17 4.72 6.41
C GLU A 103 14.37 5.21 7.22
N ASP A 104 14.07 6.04 8.22
CA ASP A 104 15.08 6.49 9.17
C ASP A 104 15.37 5.37 10.17
N SER A 105 16.60 5.24 10.66
CA SER A 105 16.95 4.19 11.64
C SER A 105 16.09 4.27 12.89
N ALA A 106 15.72 5.48 13.31
CA ALA A 106 14.82 5.72 14.42
C ALA A 106 13.40 5.17 14.17
N ASP A 107 12.88 5.26 12.94
CA ASP A 107 11.56 4.73 12.58
C ASP A 107 11.53 3.20 12.71
N LYS A 108 12.64 2.53 12.32
CA LYS A 108 12.78 1.06 12.46
C LYS A 108 12.85 0.63 13.91
N GLU A 109 13.65 1.31 14.73
CA GLU A 109 13.74 1.03 16.16
C GLU A 109 12.40 1.27 16.88
N GLN A 110 11.68 2.33 16.50
CA GLN A 110 10.35 2.64 17.04
C GLN A 110 9.32 1.57 16.66
N GLN A 111 9.35 1.08 15.41
CA GLN A 111 8.49 -0.01 14.96
C GLN A 111 8.76 -1.30 15.75
N GLU A 112 10.01 -1.73 15.90
CA GLU A 112 10.36 -2.92 16.68
C GLU A 112 9.97 -2.81 18.16
N ALA A 113 10.15 -1.62 18.75
CA ALA A 113 9.75 -1.36 20.13
C ALA A 113 8.23 -1.40 20.28
N ALA A 114 7.50 -0.80 19.34
CA ALA A 114 6.04 -0.83 19.31
C ALA A 114 5.51 -2.26 19.15
N GLU A 115 6.10 -3.07 18.27
CA GLU A 115 5.72 -4.49 18.09
C GLU A 115 5.83 -5.28 19.38
N LYS A 116 6.93 -5.09 20.14
CA LYS A 116 7.13 -5.75 21.43
C LYS A 116 6.16 -5.24 22.49
N ALA A 117 5.94 -3.92 22.57
CA ALA A 117 5.06 -3.32 23.55
C ALA A 117 3.58 -3.67 23.31
N PHE A 118 3.17 -3.84 22.06
CA PHE A 118 1.78 -4.11 21.67
C PHE A 118 1.47 -5.60 21.44
N ALA A 119 2.42 -6.51 21.66
CA ALA A 119 2.28 -7.94 21.34
C ALA A 119 1.05 -8.60 22.00
N GLU A 120 0.80 -8.32 23.29
CA GLU A 120 -0.39 -8.87 23.98
C GLU A 120 -1.70 -8.33 23.38
N HIS A 121 -1.68 -7.08 22.92
CA HIS A 121 -2.84 -6.44 22.31
C HIS A 121 -3.11 -6.98 20.90
N THR A 122 -2.08 -7.13 20.07
CA THR A 122 -2.22 -7.73 18.73
C THR A 122 -2.74 -9.17 18.83
N GLU A 123 -2.30 -9.95 19.82
CA GLU A 123 -2.89 -11.27 20.12
C GLU A 123 -4.37 -11.18 20.50
N ARG A 124 -4.76 -10.21 21.34
CA ARG A 124 -6.17 -10.00 21.72
C ARG A 124 -7.03 -9.65 20.51
N PHE A 125 -6.55 -8.78 19.62
CA PHE A 125 -7.21 -8.47 18.35
C PHE A 125 -7.31 -9.70 17.45
N ALA A 126 -6.24 -10.47 17.30
CA ALA A 126 -6.24 -11.69 16.49
C ALA A 126 -7.27 -12.71 17.02
N LYS A 127 -7.36 -12.91 18.35
CA LYS A 127 -8.37 -13.78 18.98
C LYS A 127 -9.80 -13.28 18.74
N ALA A 128 -10.02 -11.96 18.80
CA ALA A 128 -11.34 -11.38 18.57
C ALA A 128 -11.78 -11.45 17.09
N LEU A 129 -10.85 -11.30 16.16
CA LEU A 129 -11.11 -11.35 14.72
C LEU A 129 -11.19 -12.79 14.19
N GLY A 130 -10.51 -13.74 14.85
CA GLY A 130 -10.53 -15.16 14.50
C GLY A 130 -10.16 -15.38 13.04
N ASP A 131 -10.98 -16.14 12.33
CA ASP A 131 -10.71 -16.51 10.94
C ASP A 131 -10.88 -15.40 9.90
N LYS A 132 -11.37 -14.22 10.31
CA LYS A 132 -11.59 -13.08 9.38
C LYS A 132 -10.30 -12.46 8.87
N VAL A 133 -9.19 -12.63 9.58
CA VAL A 133 -7.89 -12.07 9.24
C VAL A 133 -6.83 -13.17 9.23
N LYS A 134 -5.78 -12.97 8.43
CA LYS A 134 -4.60 -13.84 8.38
C LYS A 134 -3.73 -13.62 9.61
N SER A 135 -3.52 -12.35 9.97
CA SER A 135 -2.73 -11.93 11.12
C SER A 135 -3.08 -10.49 11.51
N VAL A 136 -2.63 -10.09 12.69
CA VAL A 136 -2.73 -8.71 13.19
C VAL A 136 -1.34 -8.24 13.56
N ARG A 137 -0.96 -7.03 13.17
CA ARG A 137 0.33 -6.43 13.53
C ARG A 137 0.22 -4.92 13.74
N VAL A 138 1.22 -4.34 14.37
CA VAL A 138 1.35 -2.88 14.40
C VAL A 138 2.02 -2.39 13.12
N THR A 139 1.80 -1.13 12.79
CA THR A 139 2.36 -0.51 11.59
C THR A 139 2.78 0.92 11.84
N ASN A 140 3.86 1.34 11.20
CA ASN A 140 4.30 2.73 11.06
C ASN A 140 3.81 3.36 9.74
N ARG A 141 3.05 2.61 8.91
CA ARG A 141 2.42 3.10 7.68
C ARG A 141 1.39 4.21 7.93
N LEU A 142 0.82 4.22 9.12
CA LEU A 142 -0.30 5.07 9.50
C LEU A 142 0.18 6.18 10.44
N THR A 143 -0.34 7.38 10.21
CA THR A 143 -0.05 8.58 11.00
C THR A 143 -1.31 9.07 11.73
N ALA A 144 -2.43 9.17 11.02
CA ALA A 144 -3.70 9.69 11.51
C ALA A 144 -4.78 8.60 11.54
N SER A 145 -4.68 7.54 10.73
CA SER A 145 -5.65 6.45 10.77
C SER A 145 -5.36 5.46 11.91
N PRO A 146 -6.41 4.89 12.55
CA PRO A 146 -6.25 3.90 13.62
C PRO A 146 -5.81 2.53 13.13
N ALA A 147 -6.22 2.13 11.93
CA ALA A 147 -5.95 0.81 11.37
C ALA A 147 -6.14 0.81 9.84
N CYS A 148 -5.56 -0.18 9.17
CA CYS A 148 -5.80 -0.47 7.77
C CYS A 148 -5.74 -1.99 7.49
N ILE A 149 -6.14 -2.37 6.28
CA ILE A 149 -6.04 -3.76 5.80
C ILE A 149 -5.09 -3.82 4.62
N VAL A 150 -4.23 -4.84 4.61
CA VAL A 150 -3.28 -5.10 3.52
C VAL A 150 -3.32 -6.57 3.15
N THR A 151 -2.92 -6.89 1.92
CA THR A 151 -2.71 -8.28 1.50
C THR A 151 -1.26 -8.68 1.75
N ASP A 152 -0.98 -9.96 1.95
CA ASP A 152 0.39 -10.47 1.96
C ASP A 152 1.07 -10.26 0.60
N SER A 153 2.40 -10.25 0.56
CA SER A 153 3.19 -10.16 -0.66
C SER A 153 2.90 -11.28 -1.67
N ASN A 154 2.58 -12.47 -1.17
CA ASN A 154 2.31 -13.64 -2.01
C ASN A 154 0.82 -13.86 -2.31
N ASP A 155 -0.06 -13.09 -1.65
CA ASP A 155 -1.50 -13.25 -1.81
C ASP A 155 -2.03 -12.37 -2.95
N MET A 156 -3.16 -12.80 -3.50
CA MET A 156 -3.90 -12.03 -4.50
C MET A 156 -4.33 -10.67 -3.90
N SER A 157 -4.22 -9.59 -4.68
CA SER A 157 -4.73 -8.28 -4.24
C SER A 157 -6.26 -8.30 -4.15
N THR A 158 -6.82 -7.41 -3.35
CA THR A 158 -8.27 -7.16 -3.32
C THR A 158 -8.83 -6.83 -4.70
N GLN A 159 -8.09 -6.04 -5.49
CA GLN A 159 -8.55 -5.63 -6.81
C GLN A 159 -8.53 -6.78 -7.82
N MET A 160 -7.53 -7.67 -7.74
CA MET A 160 -7.50 -8.86 -8.59
C MET A 160 -8.61 -9.83 -8.22
N ALA A 161 -8.89 -9.98 -6.92
CA ALA A 161 -10.01 -10.78 -6.43
C ALA A 161 -11.35 -10.29 -7.03
N LYS A 162 -11.60 -8.98 -6.97
CA LYS A 162 -12.78 -8.35 -7.58
C LYS A 162 -12.82 -8.52 -9.10
N LEU A 163 -11.68 -8.41 -9.78
CA LEU A 163 -11.59 -8.58 -11.23
C LEU A 163 -11.97 -10.02 -11.65
N MET A 164 -11.48 -11.03 -10.92
CA MET A 164 -11.83 -12.43 -11.13
C MET A 164 -13.31 -12.71 -10.85
N GLU A 165 -13.87 -12.15 -9.77
CA GLU A 165 -15.28 -12.29 -9.43
C GLU A 165 -16.18 -11.72 -10.54
N ALA A 166 -15.85 -10.52 -11.03
CA ALA A 166 -16.55 -9.87 -12.13
C ALA A 166 -16.44 -10.65 -13.45
N ALA A 167 -15.38 -11.43 -13.63
CA ALA A 167 -15.20 -12.34 -14.76
C ALA A 167 -15.92 -13.70 -14.58
N GLY A 168 -16.65 -13.90 -13.47
CA GLY A 168 -17.34 -15.15 -13.15
C GLY A 168 -16.41 -16.30 -12.75
N GLN A 169 -15.14 -16.01 -12.42
CA GLN A 169 -14.19 -17.00 -11.95
C GLN A 169 -14.36 -17.24 -10.45
N LYS A 170 -14.03 -18.46 -10.00
CA LYS A 170 -13.95 -18.74 -8.56
C LYS A 170 -12.77 -17.97 -7.97
N VAL A 171 -13.07 -17.12 -7.01
CA VAL A 171 -12.08 -16.32 -6.29
C VAL A 171 -11.65 -17.09 -5.04
N PRO A 172 -10.34 -17.39 -4.88
CA PRO A 172 -9.82 -17.92 -3.62
C PRO A 172 -10.16 -17.00 -2.46
N GLU A 173 -10.46 -17.59 -1.30
CA GLU A 173 -10.62 -16.81 -0.07
C GLU A 173 -9.31 -16.09 0.25
N THR A 174 -9.34 -14.76 0.23
CA THR A 174 -8.19 -13.92 0.55
C THR A 174 -8.32 -13.44 1.98
N LYS A 175 -7.40 -13.87 2.85
CA LYS A 175 -7.33 -13.37 4.22
C LYS A 175 -6.39 -12.17 4.29
N TYR A 176 -6.85 -11.13 4.98
CA TYR A 176 -6.12 -9.87 5.09
C TYR A 176 -5.26 -9.80 6.35
N ILE A 177 -4.20 -9.00 6.29
CA ILE A 177 -3.43 -8.61 7.47
C ILE A 177 -4.06 -7.31 8.00
N PHE A 178 -4.46 -7.31 9.27
CA PHE A 178 -4.99 -6.13 9.94
C PHE A 178 -3.85 -5.38 10.62
N GLU A 179 -3.54 -4.19 10.10
CA GLU A 179 -2.48 -3.35 10.64
C GLU A 179 -3.08 -2.28 11.56
N ILE A 180 -2.45 -2.07 12.72
CA ILE A 180 -2.93 -1.18 13.78
C ILE A 180 -1.91 -0.08 14.03
N ASN A 181 -2.38 1.16 14.21
CA ASN A 181 -1.56 2.29 14.64
C ASN A 181 -1.56 2.40 16.18
N PRO A 182 -0.46 2.02 16.87
CA PRO A 182 -0.40 2.04 18.34
C PRO A 182 -0.42 3.47 18.92
N GLU A 183 -0.09 4.49 18.14
CA GLU A 183 -0.08 5.89 18.57
C GLU A 183 -1.46 6.54 18.51
N HIS A 184 -2.40 5.94 17.78
CA HIS A 184 -3.72 6.52 17.59
C HIS A 184 -4.57 6.45 18.87
N THR A 185 -5.20 7.56 19.25
CA THR A 185 -5.97 7.69 20.50
C THR A 185 -7.08 6.64 20.66
N LEU A 186 -7.77 6.28 19.57
CA LEU A 186 -8.78 5.22 19.61
C LEU A 186 -8.18 3.85 19.92
N VAL A 187 -6.99 3.55 19.39
CA VAL A 187 -6.32 2.27 19.64
C VAL A 187 -5.89 2.23 21.10
N GLN A 188 -5.27 3.30 21.61
CA GLN A 188 -4.89 3.44 23.01
C GLN A 188 -6.08 3.25 23.96
N ARG A 189 -7.26 3.78 23.61
CA ARG A 189 -8.49 3.64 24.40
C ARG A 189 -9.08 2.22 24.39
N VAL A 190 -8.83 1.44 23.34
CA VAL A 190 -9.30 0.04 23.25
C VAL A 190 -8.39 -0.89 24.06
N VAL A 191 -7.10 -0.56 24.15
CA VAL A 191 -6.12 -1.38 24.86
C VAL A 191 -5.96 -1.04 26.34
N GLY A 192 -6.17 0.23 26.73
CA GLY A 192 -6.20 0.70 28.12
C GLY A 192 -7.54 0.45 28.82
#